data_AF-A0A947IJA5-F1
#
_entry.id   AF-A0A947IJA5-F1
#
_cell.length_a   1.000
_cell.length_b   1.000
_cell.length_c   1.000
_cell.angle_alpha   90.00
_cell.angle_beta   90.00
_cell.angle_gamma   90.00
#
_symmetry.space_group_name_H-M   'P 1'
#
loop_
_entity.id
_entity.type
_entity.pdbx_description
1 polymer ?
#
loop_
_entity_poly.entity_id
_entity_poly.type
_entity_poly.pdbx_seq_one_letter_code
_entity_poly.pdbx_strand_id
1 'polypeptide(L)'
;MKHEIRRIEPISGMRVGFLFGLLAGVVFWLIEIVLIKFLAGSGSQEILPPGAESLLELGGVSMVFMTVISSLLFSLIFAVLGGLSAVCYNFAARLFGGVEIHLDDTAEATDGTTRSEDPFDRDEDV
;
A
#
# COMPACT_ATOMS: atom_id res chain seq x y z
N MET A 1 -10.65 -27.46 20.17
CA MET A 1 -10.05 -26.21 19.65
C MET A 1 -10.29 -26.19 18.15
N LYS A 2 -10.84 -25.10 17.61
CA LYS A 2 -11.23 -25.00 16.19
C LYS A 2 -10.18 -24.17 15.47
N HIS A 3 -9.43 -24.80 14.57
CA HIS A 3 -8.44 -24.13 13.73
C HIS A 3 -9.14 -23.64 12.46
N GLU A 4 -9.12 -22.34 12.20
CA GLU A 4 -9.76 -21.74 11.02
C GLU A 4 -8.70 -21.17 10.08
N ILE A 5 -8.65 -21.68 8.85
CA ILE A 5 -7.76 -21.18 7.81
C ILE A 5 -8.28 -19.80 7.39
N ARG A 6 -7.62 -18.72 7.85
CA ARG A 6 -8.05 -17.35 7.52
C ARG A 6 -7.81 -17.08 6.03
N ARG A 7 -8.92 -16.94 5.29
CA ARG A 7 -8.91 -16.65 3.85
C ARG A 7 -8.59 -15.17 3.64
N ILE A 8 -7.62 -14.86 2.79
CA ILE A 8 -7.30 -13.48 2.44
C ILE A 8 -8.24 -13.04 1.31
N GLU A 9 -9.02 -11.99 1.51
CA GLU A 9 -9.83 -11.45 0.44
C GLU A 9 -8.94 -10.83 -0.66
N PRO A 10 -9.11 -11.20 -1.94
CA PRO A 10 -8.30 -10.66 -3.03
C PRO A 10 -8.33 -9.13 -3.11
N ILE A 11 -9.45 -8.51 -2.72
CA ILE A 11 -9.59 -7.06 -2.71
C ILE A 11 -8.67 -6.39 -1.69
N SER A 12 -8.36 -7.06 -0.57
CA SER A 12 -7.39 -6.57 0.41
C SER A 12 -5.99 -6.61 -0.17
N GLY A 13 -5.62 -7.72 -0.84
CA GLY A 13 -4.35 -7.85 -1.56
C GLY A 13 -4.19 -6.79 -2.67
N MET A 14 -5.26 -6.48 -3.40
CA MET A 14 -5.24 -5.40 -4.41
C MET A 14 -5.00 -4.02 -3.79
N ARG A 15 -5.65 -3.70 -2.67
CA ARG A 15 -5.47 -2.40 -1.98
C ARG A 15 -4.04 -2.21 -1.49
N VAL A 16 -3.48 -3.26 -0.89
CA VAL A 16 -2.10 -3.26 -0.41
C VAL A 16 -1.13 -3.14 -1.58
N GLY A 17 -1.34 -3.93 -2.64
CA GLY A 17 -0.55 -3.85 -3.87
C GLY A 17 -0.60 -2.47 -4.52
N PHE A 18 -1.77 -1.85 -4.61
CA PHE A 18 -1.93 -0.49 -5.11
C PHE A 18 -1.10 0.51 -4.29
N LEU A 19 -1.19 0.48 -2.96
CA LEU A 19 -0.44 1.40 -2.10
C LEU A 19 1.08 1.24 -2.29
N PHE A 20 1.57 0.00 -2.32
CA PHE A 20 2.99 -0.28 -2.56
C PHE A 20 3.43 0.11 -3.96
N GLY A 21 2.61 -0.12 -4.98
CA GLY A 21 2.95 0.24 -6.35
C GLY A 21 2.99 1.76 -6.57
N LEU A 22 2.17 2.52 -5.86
CA LEU A 22 2.22 3.99 -5.90
C LEU A 22 3.54 4.51 -5.33
N LEU A 23 3.96 3.98 -4.15
CA LEU A 23 5.27 4.28 -3.56
C LEU A 23 6.42 3.82 -4.45
N ALA A 24 6.34 2.60 -4.99
CA ALA A 24 7.37 2.04 -5.87
C ALA A 24 7.54 2.86 -7.15
N GLY A 25 6.45 3.35 -7.74
CA GLY A 25 6.49 4.19 -8.93
C GLY A 25 7.20 5.54 -8.69
N VAL A 26 6.95 6.18 -7.54
CA VAL A 26 7.66 7.42 -7.17
C VAL A 26 9.15 7.15 -6.98
N VAL A 27 9.51 6.09 -6.25
CA VAL A 27 10.91 5.71 -6.00
C VAL A 27 11.62 5.37 -7.31
N PHE A 28 10.98 4.59 -8.18
CA PHE A 28 11.53 4.19 -9.47
C PHE A 28 11.76 5.41 -10.36
N TRP A 29 10.81 6.34 -10.40
CA TRP A 29 10.95 7.58 -11.17
C TRP A 29 12.09 8.48 -10.66
N LEU A 30 12.28 8.59 -9.33
CA LEU A 30 13.42 9.32 -8.76
C LEU A 30 14.76 8.69 -9.16
N ILE A 31 14.85 7.35 -9.12
CA ILE A 31 16.03 6.62 -9.56
C ILE A 31 16.29 6.85 -11.05
N GLU A 32 15.24 6.80 -11.88
CA GLU A 32 15.31 7.02 -13.31
C GLU A 32 15.87 8.41 -13.65
N ILE A 33 15.42 9.47 -12.99
CA ILE A 33 15.96 10.83 -13.18
C ILE A 33 17.45 10.90 -12.85
N VAL A 34 17.86 10.31 -11.74
CA VAL A 34 19.27 10.30 -11.33
C VAL A 34 20.11 9.55 -12.37
N LEU A 35 19.60 8.42 -12.86
CA LEU A 35 20.27 7.61 -13.87
C LEU A 35 20.42 8.35 -15.20
N ILE A 36 19.36 9.01 -15.67
CA ILE A 36 19.38 9.81 -16.90
C ILE A 36 20.37 10.97 -16.79
N LYS A 37 20.40 11.68 -15.65
CA LYS A 37 21.35 12.77 -15.43
C LYS A 37 22.80 12.28 -15.39
N PHE A 38 23.05 11.14 -14.77
CA PHE A 38 24.37 10.52 -14.75
C PHE A 38 24.83 10.13 -16.17
N LEU A 39 23.95 9.52 -16.95
CA LEU A 39 24.23 9.08 -18.32
C LEU A 39 24.40 10.25 -19.31
N ALA A 40 23.64 11.34 -19.11
CA ALA A 40 23.78 12.57 -19.89
C ALA A 40 25.10 13.29 -19.58
N GLY A 41 25.56 13.24 -18.32
CA GLY A 41 26.82 13.84 -17.87
C GLY A 41 28.09 13.05 -18.23
N SER A 42 27.97 11.76 -18.53
CA SER A 42 29.11 10.88 -18.85
C SER A 42 29.59 10.97 -20.30
N GLY A 43 29.07 11.90 -21.10
CA GLY A 43 29.40 12.02 -22.53
C GLY A 43 28.78 10.91 -23.40
N SER A 44 27.91 10.09 -22.83
CA SER A 44 27.25 8.96 -23.49
C SER A 44 25.96 9.37 -24.20
N GLN A 45 25.92 10.59 -24.77
CA GLN A 45 24.71 11.15 -25.39
C GLN A 45 24.23 10.34 -26.60
N GLU A 46 25.10 9.55 -27.25
CA GLU A 46 24.73 8.60 -28.32
C GLU A 46 23.89 7.41 -27.83
N ILE A 47 23.92 7.09 -26.52
CA ILE A 47 23.15 5.98 -25.94
C ILE A 47 21.73 6.43 -25.55
N LEU A 48 21.51 7.73 -25.41
CA LEU A 48 20.19 8.26 -25.09
C LEU A 48 19.26 8.09 -26.30
N PRO A 49 18.05 7.56 -26.11
CA PRO A 49 17.10 7.45 -27.20
C PRO A 49 16.78 8.84 -27.78
N PRO A 50 16.66 8.98 -29.12
CA PRO A 50 16.33 10.25 -29.75
C PRO A 50 15.01 10.77 -29.19
N GLY A 51 15.04 11.96 -28.58
CA GLY A 51 13.93 12.55 -27.83
C GLY A 51 14.16 12.67 -26.32
N ALA A 52 15.20 12.05 -25.76
CA ALA A 52 15.56 12.20 -24.35
C ALA A 52 16.03 13.61 -23.95
N GLU A 53 16.39 14.47 -24.92
CA GLU A 53 16.63 15.90 -24.68
C GLU A 53 15.40 16.59 -24.10
N SER A 54 14.20 16.20 -24.55
CA SER A 54 12.94 16.71 -23.99
C SER A 54 12.72 16.29 -22.53
N LEU A 55 13.30 15.16 -22.08
CA LEU A 55 13.27 14.74 -20.68
C LEU A 55 14.20 15.58 -19.80
N LEU A 56 15.28 16.13 -20.37
CA LEU A 56 16.20 17.05 -19.70
C LEU A 56 15.62 18.46 -19.59
N GLU A 57 14.84 18.89 -20.59
CA GLU A 57 14.15 20.19 -20.62
C GLU A 57 12.77 20.19 -19.95
N LEU A 58 12.32 19.05 -19.43
CA LEU A 58 11.01 18.91 -18.81
C LEU A 58 10.92 19.81 -17.56
N GLY A 59 10.19 20.91 -17.66
CA GLY A 59 9.94 21.83 -16.54
C GLY A 59 9.24 21.16 -15.35
N GLY A 60 9.31 21.79 -14.18
CA GLY A 60 8.86 21.17 -12.92
C GLY A 60 7.41 20.66 -12.92
N VAL A 61 6.49 21.32 -13.64
CA VAL A 61 5.09 20.89 -13.70
C VAL A 61 4.91 19.61 -14.52
N SER A 62 5.52 19.51 -15.71
CA SER A 62 5.44 18.32 -16.55
C SER A 62 6.15 17.13 -15.92
N MET A 63 7.23 17.36 -15.15
CA MET A 63 7.85 16.34 -14.31
C MET A 63 6.84 15.72 -13.34
N VAL A 64 6.13 16.54 -12.56
CA VAL A 64 5.15 16.04 -11.58
C VAL A 64 4.04 15.24 -12.27
N PHE A 65 3.53 15.70 -13.41
CA PHE A 65 2.54 14.96 -14.18
C PHE A 65 3.04 13.58 -14.64
N MET A 66 4.27 13.51 -15.16
CA MET A 66 4.87 12.24 -15.57
C MET A 66 5.11 11.30 -14.38
N THR A 67 5.54 11.83 -13.23
CA THR A 67 5.67 11.03 -12.01
C THR A 67 4.32 10.43 -11.60
N VAL A 68 3.25 11.23 -11.62
CA VAL A 68 1.92 10.79 -11.21
C VAL A 68 1.40 9.71 -12.16
N ILE A 69 1.54 9.91 -13.47
CA ILE A 69 1.12 8.92 -14.48
C ILE A 69 1.90 7.61 -14.32
N SER A 70 3.23 7.69 -14.23
CA SER A 70 4.08 6.51 -14.03
C SER A 70 3.72 5.78 -12.74
N SER A 71 3.53 6.52 -11.65
CA SER A 71 3.17 5.94 -10.35
C SER A 71 1.80 5.28 -10.36
N LEU A 72 0.83 5.84 -11.08
CA LEU A 72 -0.49 5.22 -11.27
C LEU A 72 -0.41 3.92 -12.07
N LEU A 73 0.42 3.88 -13.12
CA LEU A 73 0.62 2.67 -13.92
C LEU A 73 1.28 1.56 -13.10
N PHE A 74 2.36 1.87 -12.37
CA PHE A 74 2.99 0.93 -11.46
C PHE A 74 2.02 0.47 -10.37
N SER A 75 1.28 1.40 -9.77
CA SER A 75 0.24 1.10 -8.79
C SER A 75 -0.80 0.11 -9.32
N LEU A 76 -1.28 0.29 -10.54
CA LEU A 76 -2.24 -0.61 -11.17
C LEU A 76 -1.66 -2.02 -11.36
N ILE A 77 -0.42 -2.13 -11.83
CA ILE A 77 0.26 -3.42 -12.03
C ILE A 77 0.42 -4.14 -10.68
N PHE A 78 0.92 -3.45 -9.66
CA PHE A 78 1.09 -4.02 -8.33
C PHE A 78 -0.23 -4.35 -7.64
N ALA A 79 -1.31 -3.60 -7.89
CA ALA A 79 -2.64 -3.94 -7.41
C ALA A 79 -3.09 -5.30 -7.97
N VAL A 80 -2.94 -5.51 -9.28
CA VAL A 80 -3.26 -6.79 -9.92
C VAL A 80 -2.40 -7.92 -9.35
N LEU A 81 -1.09 -7.69 -9.19
CA LEU A 81 -0.18 -8.66 -8.59
C LEU A 81 -0.54 -8.98 -7.12
N GLY A 82 -0.95 -7.98 -6.34
CA GLY A 82 -1.41 -8.15 -4.97
C GLY A 82 -2.72 -8.94 -4.86
N GLY A 83 -3.64 -8.73 -5.81
CA GLY A 83 -4.85 -9.55 -5.91
C GLY A 83 -4.52 -11.01 -6.26
N LEU A 84 -3.62 -11.20 -7.24
CA LEU A 84 -3.19 -12.53 -7.67
C LEU A 84 -2.44 -13.27 -6.56
N SER A 85 -1.58 -12.60 -5.81
CA SER A 85 -0.85 -13.21 -4.69
C SER A 85 -1.79 -13.69 -3.58
N ALA A 86 -2.86 -12.96 -3.29
CA ALA A 86 -3.90 -13.41 -2.36
C ALA A 86 -4.63 -14.66 -2.85
N VAL A 87 -4.92 -14.76 -4.15
CA VAL A 87 -5.49 -15.98 -4.75
C VAL A 87 -4.52 -17.16 -4.65
N CYS A 88 -3.25 -16.95 -4.98
CA CYS A 88 -2.20 -17.96 -4.86
C CYS A 88 -2.02 -18.42 -3.42
N TYR A 89 -2.02 -17.49 -2.45
CA TYR A 89 -1.94 -17.81 -1.02
C TYR A 89 -3.12 -18.68 -0.59
N ASN A 90 -4.35 -18.30 -0.95
CA ASN A 90 -5.54 -19.08 -0.60
C ASN A 90 -5.52 -20.49 -1.24
N PHE A 91 -4.95 -20.62 -2.44
CA PHE A 91 -4.78 -21.91 -3.11
C PHE A 91 -3.71 -22.77 -2.41
N ALA A 92 -2.57 -22.18 -2.08
CA ALA A 92 -1.50 -22.85 -1.34
C ALA A 92 -1.94 -23.28 0.07
N ALA A 93 -2.66 -22.40 0.78
CA ALA A 93 -3.21 -22.68 2.10
C ALA A 93 -4.22 -23.84 2.09
N ARG A 94 -4.95 -24.04 0.98
CA ARG A 94 -5.82 -25.20 0.78
C ARG A 94 -5.05 -26.51 0.55
N LEU A 95 -3.86 -26.44 -0.05
CA LEU A 95 -3.06 -27.62 -0.41
C LEU A 95 -2.14 -28.08 0.72
N PHE A 96 -1.55 -27.15 1.46
CA PHE A 96 -0.47 -27.44 2.41
C PHE A 96 -0.85 -27.25 3.88
N GLY A 97 -2.08 -26.82 4.18
CA GLY A 97 -2.47 -26.33 5.50
C GLY A 97 -1.95 -24.90 5.69
N GLY A 98 -2.87 -23.94 5.72
CA GLY A 98 -2.55 -22.51 5.78
C GLY A 98 -1.88 -22.06 7.07
N VAL A 99 -1.48 -20.80 7.11
CA VAL A 99 -0.95 -20.17 8.33
C VAL A 99 -2.08 -20.02 9.34
N GLU A 100 -1.96 -20.70 10.47
CA GLU A 100 -2.85 -20.53 11.64
C GLU A 100 -2.34 -19.36 12.47
N ILE A 101 -3.10 -18.25 12.49
CA ILE A 101 -2.80 -17.10 13.35
C ILE A 101 -3.93 -17.01 14.37
N HIS A 102 -3.60 -17.17 15.66
CA HIS A 102 -4.51 -16.86 16.75
C HIS A 102 -4.64 -15.35 16.86
N LEU A 103 -5.82 -14.81 16.55
CA LEU A 103 -6.19 -13.48 17.01
C LEU A 103 -6.87 -13.67 18.37
N ASP A 104 -6.13 -13.41 19.45
CA ASP A 104 -6.74 -13.08 20.74
C ASP A 104 -7.33 -11.66 20.61
N ASP A 105 -8.49 -11.56 19.97
CA ASP A 105 -9.27 -10.33 19.86
C ASP A 105 -10.14 -10.15 21.12
N THR A 106 -9.59 -9.55 22.18
CA THR A 106 -10.39 -8.71 23.10
C THR A 106 -9.51 -7.70 23.86
N ALA A 107 -8.80 -6.80 23.17
CA ALA A 107 -8.51 -5.50 23.78
C ALA A 107 -9.76 -4.64 23.57
N GLU A 108 -10.65 -4.74 24.55
CA GLU A 108 -11.83 -3.90 24.76
C GLU A 108 -11.61 -2.47 24.22
N ALA A 109 -12.18 -2.18 23.05
CA ALA A 109 -12.70 -0.86 22.82
C ALA A 109 -13.93 -0.76 23.73
N THR A 110 -13.68 -0.48 25.02
CA THR A 110 -14.69 -0.12 26.01
C THR A 110 -15.38 1.12 25.50
N ASP A 111 -16.47 0.84 24.78
CA ASP A 111 -17.64 1.65 24.61
C ASP A 111 -17.75 2.68 25.76
N GLY A 112 -17.55 3.95 25.41
CA GLY A 112 -17.66 5.09 26.30
C GLY A 112 -19.11 5.37 26.71
N THR A 113 -19.81 4.36 27.20
CA THR A 113 -21.07 4.51 27.93
C THR A 113 -20.72 5.08 29.30
N THR A 114 -20.51 6.40 29.37
CA THR A 114 -20.66 7.15 30.62
C THR A 114 -22.13 7.12 31.03
N ARG A 115 -22.56 6.01 31.62
CA ARG A 115 -23.72 5.99 32.51
C ARG A 115 -23.23 6.65 33.80
N SER A 116 -23.46 7.95 33.93
CA SER A 116 -23.35 8.62 35.23
C SER A 116 -24.41 8.02 36.13
N GLU A 117 -24.01 7.05 36.95
CA GLU A 117 -24.73 6.72 38.16
C GLU A 117 -24.58 7.93 39.09
N ASP A 118 -25.61 8.77 39.12
CA ASP A 118 -25.66 9.92 40.01
C ASP A 118 -25.95 9.40 41.43
N PRO A 119 -25.05 9.60 42.41
CA PRO A 119 -25.20 9.07 43.77
C PRO A 119 -25.88 10.12 44.64
N PHE A 120 -27.19 10.32 44.46
CA PHE A 120 -28.00 11.19 45.31
C PHE A 120 -29.33 10.54 45.69
N ASP A 121 -29.26 9.33 46.26
CA ASP A 121 -30.16 8.95 47.35
C ASP A 121 -29.36 9.11 48.65
N ARG A 122 -29.38 10.33 49.19
CA ARG A 122 -29.08 10.56 50.60
C ARG A 122 -30.41 10.74 51.29
N ASP A 123 -30.65 9.84 52.23
CA ASP A 123 -31.58 9.99 53.33
C ASP A 123 -31.51 11.42 53.89
N GLU A 124 -32.63 12.14 53.81
CA GLU A 124 -32.92 13.22 54.74
C GLU A 124 -34.22 12.89 55.45
N ASP A 125 -34.06 12.57 56.73
CA ASP A 125 -35.10 12.44 57.74
C ASP A 125 -35.96 13.72 57.84
N VAL A 126 -37.29 13.58 57.72
CA VAL A 126 -38.32 14.22 58.58
C VAL A 126 -39.56 13.34 58.64
#